data_AF-M4B8I5-F1
#
_entry.id   AF-M4B8I5-F1
#
_cell.length_a   1.000
_cell.length_b   1.000
_cell.length_c   1.000
_cell.angle_alpha   90.00
_cell.angle_beta   90.00
_cell.angle_gamma   90.00
#
_symmetry.space_group_name_H-M   'P 1'
#
loop_
_entity.id
_entity.type
_entity.pdbx_description
1 polymer ?
#
loop_
_entity_poly.entity_id
_entity_poly.type
_entity_poly.pdbx_seq_one_letter_code
_entity_poly.pdbx_strand_id
1 'polypeptide(L)' 'MVSGTIRAMLSGQFTESKGEITFPDISAPILEKVSQYMYYKTQYSDSTTRLPEFAIEPEIAMELLMAANYLDC' A
#
# COMPACT_ATOMS: atom_id res chain seq x y z
N MET A 1 -6.95 8.55 -0.83
CA MET A 1 -6.17 7.43 -1.41
C MET A 1 -4.95 7.23 -0.53
N VAL A 2 -4.64 5.98 -0.17
CA VAL A 2 -3.69 5.66 0.92
C VAL A 2 -2.22 5.86 0.52
N SER A 3 -1.86 5.61 -0.74
CA SER A 3 -0.51 5.76 -1.28
C SER A 3 -0.41 7.01 -2.18
N GLY A 4 0.59 7.85 -1.91
CA GLY A 4 0.93 9.01 -2.73
C GLY A 4 1.41 8.61 -4.13
N THR A 5 2.27 7.59 -4.21
CA THR A 5 2.86 7.09 -5.47
C THR A 5 1.79 6.51 -6.40
N ILE A 6 0.90 5.64 -5.90
CA ILE A 6 -0.21 5.08 -6.69
C ILE A 6 -1.14 6.19 -7.16
N ARG A 7 -1.41 7.19 -6.30
CA ARG A 7 -2.22 8.34 -6.69
C ARG A 7 -1.59 9.09 -7.85
N ALA A 8 -0.28 9.33 -7.82
CA ALA A 8 0.43 10.01 -8.90
C ALA A 8 0.38 9.20 -10.21
N MET A 9 0.60 7.89 -10.15
CA MET A 9 0.54 6.99 -11.32
C MET A 9 -0.86 6.97 -11.96
N LEU A 10 -1.93 6.89 -11.16
CA LEU A 10 -3.31 6.86 -11.67
C LEU A 10 -3.84 8.23 -12.14
N SER A 11 -3.31 9.33 -11.57
CA SER A 11 -3.76 10.69 -11.93
C SER A 11 -2.94 11.34 -13.04
N GLY A 12 -1.85 10.71 -13.49
CA GLY A 12 -1.07 11.15 -14.64
C GLY A 12 -1.83 11.02 -15.97
N GLN A 13 -1.27 11.63 -17.03
CA GLN A 13 -1.76 11.50 -18.43
C GLN A 13 -1.05 10.38 -19.22
N PHE A 14 -0.37 9.45 -18.53
CA PHE A 14 0.45 8.39 -19.13
C PHE A 14 -0.32 7.06 -19.26
N THR A 15 0.29 6.03 -19.87
CA THR A 15 -0.41 4.77 -20.19
C THR A 15 -0.96 4.01 -18.97
N GLU A 16 -0.49 4.31 -17.75
CA GLU A 16 -1.01 3.80 -16.47
C GLU A 16 -2.40 4.38 -16.10
N SER A 17 -2.87 5.43 -16.79
CA SER A 17 -4.27 5.91 -16.72
C SER A 17 -5.30 4.86 -17.21
N LYS A 18 -4.83 3.69 -17.67
CA LYS A 18 -5.65 2.53 -18.02
C LYS A 18 -6.18 1.76 -16.81
N GLY A 19 -5.80 2.13 -15.58
CA GLY A 19 -6.29 1.51 -14.34
C GLY A 19 -5.50 0.26 -13.92
N GLU A 20 -4.32 0.05 -14.49
CA GLU A 20 -3.40 -1.04 -14.15
C GLU A 20 -2.02 -0.46 -13.86
N ILE A 21 -1.38 -0.92 -12.78
CA ILE A 21 -0.03 -0.53 -12.36
C ILE A 21 0.77 -1.81 -12.08
N THR A 22 1.99 -1.87 -12.60
CA THR A 22 2.90 -3.00 -12.39
C THR A 22 4.05 -2.59 -11.47
N PHE A 23 4.33 -3.40 -10.45
CA PHE A 23 5.47 -3.20 -9.54
C PHE A 23 6.50 -4.32 -9.74
N PRO A 24 7.53 -4.14 -10.59
CA PRO A 24 8.53 -5.18 -10.86
C PRO A 24 9.44 -5.46 -9.66
N ASP A 25 9.64 -4.47 -8.78
CA ASP A 25 10.57 -4.56 -7.64
C ASP A 25 9.88 -4.91 -6.31
N ILE A 26 8.56 -5.14 -6.32
CA ILE A 26 7.79 -5.52 -5.13
C ILE A 26 7.31 -6.96 -5.31
N SER A 27 7.69 -7.85 -4.41
CA SER A 27 7.24 -9.23 -4.45
C SER A 27 5.75 -9.36 -4.14
N ALA A 28 5.10 -10.41 -4.68
CA ALA A 28 3.69 -10.69 -4.44
C ALA A 28 3.26 -10.70 -2.96
N PRO A 29 3.96 -11.37 -2.01
CA PRO A 29 3.56 -11.37 -0.61
C PRO A 29 3.61 -9.98 0.03
N ILE A 30 4.54 -9.11 -0.40
CA ILE A 30 4.62 -7.74 0.09
C ILE A 30 3.49 -6.90 -0.47
N LEU A 31 3.22 -7.02 -1.77
CA LEU A 31 2.12 -6.30 -2.40
C LEU A 31 0.75 -6.69 -1.81
N GLU A 32 0.57 -7.96 -1.45
CA GLU A 32 -0.60 -8.42 -0.71
C GLU A 32 -0.73 -7.71 0.63
N LYS A 33 0.36 -7.67 1.42
CA LYS A 33 0.35 -7.03 2.74
C LYS A 33 0.11 -5.52 2.65
N VAL A 34 0.69 -4.85 1.66
CA VAL A 34 0.41 -3.44 1.33
C VAL A 34 -1.08 -3.24 1.01
N SER A 35 -1.67 -4.13 0.21
CA SER A 35 -3.09 -4.05 -0.14
C SER A 35 -4.00 -4.20 1.09
N GLN A 36 -3.66 -5.13 1.98
CA GLN A 36 -4.33 -5.29 3.28
C GLN A 36 -4.21 -4.03 4.14
N TYR A 37 -3.03 -3.41 4.18
CA TYR A 37 -2.81 -2.14 4.89
C TYR A 37 -3.65 -1.00 4.29
N MET A 38 -3.75 -0.90 2.97
CA MET A 38 -4.59 0.13 2.33
C MET A 38 -6.06 -0.01 2.72
N TYR A 39 -6.57 -1.25 2.76
CA TYR A 39 -7.91 -1.52 3.24
C TYR A 39 -8.06 -1.17 4.73
N TYR A 40 -7.14 -1.64 5.58
CA TYR A 40 -7.11 -1.33 7.00
C TYR A 40 -7.13 0.18 7.26
N LYS A 41 -6.20 0.94 6.65
CA LYS A 41 -6.12 2.40 6.80
C LYS A 41 -7.42 3.05 6.37
N THR A 42 -8.00 2.64 5.24
CA THR A 42 -9.27 3.20 4.74
C THR A 42 -10.45 2.92 5.68
N GLN A 43 -10.55 1.71 6.23
CA GLN A 43 -11.62 1.35 7.16
C GLN A 43 -11.53 2.09 8.49
N TYR A 44 -10.30 2.35 8.97
CA TYR A 44 -10.09 2.88 10.31
C TYR A 44 -9.59 4.33 10.38
N SER A 45 -9.48 5.03 9.25
CA SER A 45 -8.98 6.42 9.20
C SER A 45 -9.75 7.39 10.10
N ASP A 46 -11.08 7.21 10.20
CA ASP A 46 -11.97 8.07 11.00
C ASP A 46 -12.51 7.35 12.26
N SER A 47 -11.94 6.19 12.60
CA SER A 47 -12.42 5.41 13.75
C SER A 47 -12.03 6.08 15.06
N THR A 48 -13.01 6.30 15.92
CA THR A 48 -12.81 6.74 17.32
C THR A 48 -12.74 5.56 18.30
N THR A 49 -12.87 4.33 17.79
CA THR A 49 -12.83 3.10 18.57
C THR A 49 -11.44 2.48 18.58
N ARG A 50 -11.22 1.51 19.45
CA ARG A 50 -9.93 0.82 19.56
C ARG A 50 -9.60 0.13 18.23
N LEU A 51 -8.46 0.51 17.67
CA LEU A 51 -7.95 -0.05 16.43
C LEU A 51 -7.54 -1.52 16.59
N PRO A 52 -7.89 -2.41 15.65
CA PRO A 52 -7.38 -3.76 15.65
C PRO A 52 -5.88 -3.78 15.32
N GLU A 53 -5.17 -4.80 15.78
CA GLU A 53 -3.75 -4.94 15.48
C GLU A 53 -3.52 -5.33 14.02
N PHE A 54 -2.60 -4.64 13.35
CA PHE A 54 -2.13 -5.01 12.03
C PHE A 54 -0.83 -5.81 12.16
N ALA A 55 -0.95 -7.13 12.25
CA ALA A 55 0.19 -8.02 12.45
C ALA A 55 1.12 -8.03 11.23
N ILE A 56 2.41 -7.80 11.47
CA ILE A 56 3.48 -7.86 10.47
C ILE A 56 4.46 -8.94 10.90
N GLU A 57 4.64 -9.93 10.05
CA GLU A 57 5.57 -11.02 10.27
C GLU A 57 7.02 -10.50 10.19
N PRO A 58 7.91 -10.86 11.15
CA PRO A 58 9.29 -10.37 11.18
C PRO A 58 10.07 -10.63 9.88
N GLU A 59 9.75 -11.73 9.20
CA GLU A 59 10.39 -12.17 7.96
C GLU A 59 10.17 -11.20 6.80
N ILE A 60 9.03 -10.50 6.77
CA ILE A 60 8.66 -9.57 5.69
C ILE A 60 8.86 -8.10 6.07
N ALA A 61 9.16 -7.81 7.34
CA ALA A 61 9.12 -6.46 7.88
C ALA A 61 10.05 -5.48 7.15
N MET A 62 11.26 -5.90 6.77
CA MET A 62 12.20 -5.04 6.04
C MET A 62 11.76 -4.75 4.61
N GLU A 63 11.28 -5.75 3.88
CA GLU A 63 10.83 -5.57 2.50
C GLU A 63 9.54 -4.74 2.45
N LEU A 64 8.64 -4.96 3.41
CA LEU A 64 7.43 -4.15 3.58
C LEU A 64 7.76 -2.68 3.90
N LEU A 65 8.79 -2.42 4.72
CA LEU A 65 9.25 -1.06 5.01
C LEU A 65 9.78 -0.36 3.74
N MET A 66 10.55 -1.06 2.91
CA MET A 66 11.03 -0.52 1.64
C MET A 66 9.87 -0.20 0.69
N ALA A 67 8.89 -1.11 0.59
CA ALA A 67 7.70 -0.91 -0.22
C ALA A 67 6.85 0.26 0.30
N ALA A 68 6.67 0.39 1.61
CA ALA A 68 5.92 1.50 2.22
C ALA A 68 6.59 2.85 1.93
N ASN A 69 7.92 2.92 2.03
CA ASN A 69 8.68 4.12 1.67
C ASN A 69 8.55 4.45 0.17
N TYR A 70 8.62 3.46 -0.71
CA TYR A 70 8.43 3.66 -2.15
C TYR A 70 7.01 4.11 -2.50
N LEU A 71 6.00 3.56 -1.83
CA LEU A 71 4.59 3.84 -2.09
C LEU A 71 4.06 5.08 -1.35
N ASP A 72 4.83 5.68 -0.46
CA ASP A 72 4.44 6.85 0.34
C ASP A 72 3.09 6.60 1.07
N CYS A 73 3.05 5.56 1.93
CA CYS A 73 1.82 5.11 2.61
C CYS A 73 1.96 4.64 4.06
#